data_AF-A0AAX6I1C8-F1
#
_entry.id   AF-A0AAX6I1C8-F1
#
_cell.length_a   1.000
_cell.length_b   1.000
_cell.length_c   1.000
_cell.angle_alpha   90.00
_cell.angle_beta   90.00
_cell.angle_gamma   90.00
#
_symmetry.space_group_name_H-M   'P 1'
#
loop_
_entity.id
_entity.type
_entity.pdbx_description
1 polymer ?
#
loop_
_entity_poly.entity_id
_entity_poly.type
_entity_poly.pdbx_seq_one_letter_code
_entity_poly.pdbx_strand_id
1 'polypeptide(L)'
;MKEICDLKVTINGEHTFFLNQSIMCSFSAKLKELVEQQQEEEEEENNKKKKNNKNKKRRGTKRLPAEVKLTCFPGGAGGFETVSRFCYSSNGRVPTAATMTMRPSDICVLHSSAHLLGVAGLLAQAEALLDGLFYWTWDDLLASLRTCEPFLPLADSSGLLPKLISSLLAKMSAHDAEELTAPTPFPSSSPSSPDTPGSTASSSAAAAATKKAFLMAKEWWFDDLAANLPPAVVAKVLTAAGAYGADNRNLTLTRFLLHYLKSSAAAAAAQRTTKHRQEYAGLADTAVHGVVLMGRAAFSCRALFWVLRLVSGPGAAASRECRQGLERVIGLALDQATLDDLLVSGHGGGGVYDVNLVVRLVRVFVLGAEEEGGGVALGRLKKVGRLLDKYLREISPDHGLNVSRFLAVAESLPDSARDCFDGVYRALDIYLESHPMLSSEERATLCRCLNYEKLTLEACKDLAKNPRIPPGAAMQALVAQKSRLQIKTDTADTSSESARTPRGGAASATEDEADTASSTAPSLDVEKDELKLNLQKMQNRVRELEKVCLEMKSQMSIMVKGKPIVSRSAYQSRRGVTRFC
;
A
#
# COMPACT_ATOMS: atom_id res chain seq x y z
N MET A 1 -44.27 42.57 30.60
CA MET A 1 -43.65 43.83 30.07
C MET A 1 -43.23 43.57 28.62
N LYS A 2 -42.80 44.57 27.84
CA LYS A 2 -42.06 44.24 26.60
C LYS A 2 -40.65 43.84 27.00
N GLU A 3 -40.33 42.56 26.86
CA GLU A 3 -38.95 42.08 27.02
C GLU A 3 -38.11 42.72 25.92
N ILE A 4 -37.11 43.49 26.31
CA ILE A 4 -36.25 44.21 25.38
C ILE A 4 -35.13 43.24 25.00
N CYS A 5 -35.25 42.64 23.82
CA CYS A 5 -34.15 41.92 23.19
C CYS A 5 -33.16 42.95 22.62
N ASP A 6 -32.16 43.29 23.44
CA ASP A 6 -31.07 44.24 23.15
C ASP A 6 -29.81 43.55 22.60
N LEU A 7 -29.80 42.21 22.50
CA LEU A 7 -28.77 41.41 21.84
C LEU A 7 -29.34 40.65 20.63
N LYS A 8 -28.67 40.72 19.49
CA LYS A 8 -28.94 39.95 18.27
C LYS A 8 -27.74 39.04 17.99
N VAL A 9 -27.89 37.72 18.14
CA VAL A 9 -26.82 36.75 17.80
C VAL A 9 -27.17 36.04 16.49
N THR A 10 -26.30 36.13 15.49
CA THR A 10 -26.47 35.42 14.21
C THR A 10 -25.43 34.31 14.07
N ILE A 11 -25.89 33.10 13.72
CA ILE A 11 -25.10 31.87 13.75
C ILE A 11 -25.00 31.28 12.35
N ASN A 12 -23.76 31.03 11.91
CA ASN A 12 -23.39 30.54 10.58
C ASN A 12 -23.92 31.38 9.39
N GLY A 13 -24.54 32.54 9.65
CA GLY A 13 -25.24 33.36 8.66
C GLY A 13 -26.69 32.94 8.38
N GLU A 14 -27.18 31.86 8.99
CA GLU A 14 -28.46 31.21 8.67
C GLU A 14 -29.55 31.51 9.71
N HIS A 15 -29.20 31.50 10.99
CA HIS A 15 -30.14 31.64 12.10
C HIS A 15 -29.82 32.87 12.97
N THR A 16 -30.84 33.67 13.30
CA THR A 16 -30.71 34.82 14.20
C THR A 16 -31.57 34.62 15.46
N PHE A 17 -30.93 34.75 16.62
CA PHE A 17 -31.55 34.75 17.94
C PHE A 17 -31.64 36.18 18.48
N PHE A 18 -32.81 36.54 19.02
CA PHE A 18 -33.03 37.82 19.72
C PHE A 18 -33.12 37.55 21.21
N LEU A 19 -32.17 38.07 21.97
CA LEU A 19 -31.96 37.77 23.38
C LEU A 19 -31.82 39.07 24.18
N ASN A 20 -32.00 38.96 25.50
CA ASN A 20 -31.59 39.97 26.45
C ASN A 20 -30.08 39.87 26.76
N GLN A 21 -29.37 41.00 26.66
CA GLN A 21 -27.93 41.13 26.86
C GLN A 21 -27.53 40.85 28.32
N SER A 22 -28.28 41.36 29.31
CA SER A 22 -27.86 41.26 30.72
C SER A 22 -27.90 39.82 31.23
N ILE A 23 -28.93 39.05 30.85
CA ILE A 23 -29.03 37.61 31.16
C ILE A 23 -27.88 36.83 30.51
N MET A 24 -27.62 37.06 29.22
CA MET A 24 -26.55 36.32 28.54
C MET A 24 -25.15 36.67 29.07
N CYS A 25 -24.90 37.95 29.36
CA CYS A 25 -23.61 38.42 29.86
C CYS A 25 -23.37 38.10 31.34
N SER A 26 -24.40 37.85 32.16
CA SER A 26 -24.20 37.38 33.54
C SER A 26 -23.70 35.92 33.62
N PHE A 27 -23.97 35.11 32.59
CA PHE A 27 -23.48 33.73 32.48
C PHE A 27 -22.23 33.58 31.59
N SER A 28 -21.91 34.57 30.76
CA SER A 28 -20.86 34.48 29.75
C SER A 28 -19.96 35.73 29.71
N ALA A 29 -18.77 35.60 30.29
CA ALA A 29 -17.73 36.65 30.20
C ALA A 29 -17.26 36.86 28.75
N LYS A 30 -17.06 35.78 27.98
CA LYS A 30 -16.62 35.86 26.58
C LYS A 30 -17.65 36.56 25.68
N LEU A 31 -18.95 36.30 25.86
CA LEU A 31 -19.99 36.97 25.09
C LEU A 31 -20.13 38.44 25.51
N LYS A 32 -19.93 38.77 26.80
CA LYS A 32 -19.85 40.15 27.26
C LYS A 32 -18.73 40.91 26.54
N GLU A 33 -17.52 40.33 26.51
CA GLU A 33 -16.35 40.90 25.83
C GLU A 33 -16.60 41.09 24.32
N LEU A 34 -17.17 40.09 23.62
CA LEU A 34 -17.53 40.21 22.20
C LEU A 34 -18.59 41.30 21.94
N VAL A 35 -19.55 41.49 22.85
CA VAL A 35 -20.56 42.55 22.73
C VAL A 35 -19.95 43.93 23.01
N GLU A 36 -19.02 44.03 23.96
CA GLU A 36 -18.30 45.28 24.24
C GLU A 36 -17.40 45.67 23.04
N GLN A 37 -16.65 44.73 22.47
CA GLN A 37 -15.85 44.95 21.25
C GLN A 37 -16.70 45.42 20.06
N GLN A 38 -17.84 44.79 19.78
CA GLN A 38 -18.73 45.24 18.69
C GLN A 38 -19.35 46.61 18.95
N GLN A 39 -19.63 46.97 20.21
CA GLN A 39 -20.10 48.31 20.55
C GLN A 39 -19.00 49.38 20.37
N GLU A 40 -17.74 49.07 20.69
CA GLU A 40 -16.60 49.94 20.42
C GLU A 40 -16.35 50.14 18.92
N GLU A 41 -16.41 49.07 18.11
CA GLU A 41 -16.32 49.16 16.64
C GLU A 41 -17.44 50.03 16.03
N GLU A 42 -18.69 49.85 16.48
CA GLU A 42 -19.81 50.70 16.05
C GLU A 42 -19.62 52.17 16.48
N GLU A 43 -19.13 52.45 17.70
CA GLU A 43 -18.90 53.83 18.14
C GLU A 43 -17.73 54.49 17.40
N GLU A 44 -16.65 53.77 17.12
CA GLU A 44 -15.55 54.19 16.24
C GLU A 44 -16.06 54.55 14.84
N GLU A 45 -16.83 53.67 14.21
CA GLU A 45 -17.33 53.88 12.84
C GLU A 45 -18.33 55.05 12.78
N ASN A 46 -19.21 55.17 13.78
CA ASN A 46 -20.09 56.34 13.94
C ASN A 46 -19.29 57.64 14.18
N ASN A 47 -18.18 57.60 14.91
CA ASN A 47 -17.34 58.78 15.14
C ASN A 47 -16.53 59.17 13.89
N LYS A 48 -16.07 58.21 13.08
CA LYS A 48 -15.51 58.43 11.74
C LYS A 48 -16.54 59.07 10.80
N LYS A 49 -17.78 58.55 10.77
CA LYS A 49 -18.92 59.10 10.01
C LYS A 49 -19.30 60.53 10.43
N LYS A 50 -19.24 60.86 11.74
CA LYS A 50 -19.46 62.22 12.26
C LYS A 50 -18.37 63.20 11.79
N LYS A 51 -17.08 62.81 11.82
CA LYS A 51 -15.95 63.67 11.38
C LYS A 51 -16.08 64.11 9.92
N ASN A 52 -16.55 63.21 9.04
CA ASN A 52 -16.74 63.51 7.61
C ASN A 52 -18.00 64.32 7.28
N ASN A 53 -18.90 64.58 8.23
CA ASN A 53 -20.19 65.21 7.94
C ASN A 53 -20.60 66.25 9.01
N LYS A 54 -19.94 67.41 8.97
CA LYS A 54 -20.10 68.51 9.96
C LYS A 54 -21.52 69.10 10.05
N ASN A 55 -22.41 68.86 9.09
CA ASN A 55 -23.76 69.44 9.04
C ASN A 55 -24.87 68.37 9.00
N LYS A 56 -25.09 67.65 10.12
CA LYS A 56 -26.37 66.95 10.33
C LYS A 56 -26.86 67.05 11.78
N LYS A 57 -28.04 67.66 11.94
CA LYS A 57 -28.69 68.00 13.22
C LYS A 57 -29.07 66.74 14.01
N ARG A 58 -28.85 66.72 15.33
CA ARG A 58 -29.17 65.61 16.23
C ARG A 58 -30.63 65.15 16.05
N ARG A 59 -30.84 63.93 15.55
CA ARG A 59 -32.04 63.11 15.81
C ARG A 59 -31.62 61.99 16.75
N GLY A 60 -32.46 61.65 17.73
CA GLY A 60 -32.12 60.66 18.74
C GLY A 60 -31.87 59.28 18.12
N THR A 61 -30.67 58.74 18.29
CA THR A 61 -30.35 57.37 17.91
C THR A 61 -31.16 56.43 18.78
N LYS A 62 -32.08 55.66 18.19
CA LYS A 62 -32.52 54.42 18.84
C LYS A 62 -31.28 53.54 18.94
N ARG A 63 -30.92 53.08 20.15
CA ARG A 63 -29.94 51.99 20.27
C ARG A 63 -30.48 50.82 19.44
N LEU A 64 -29.70 50.39 18.45
CA LEU A 64 -29.91 49.12 17.78
C LEU A 64 -29.50 48.01 18.77
N PRO A 65 -30.10 46.81 18.69
CA PRO A 65 -29.59 45.68 19.45
C PRO A 65 -28.19 45.33 18.95
N ALA A 66 -27.25 45.04 19.86
CA ALA A 66 -25.88 44.72 19.50
C ALA A 66 -25.84 43.43 18.66
N GLU A 67 -25.17 43.44 17.51
CA GLU A 67 -25.16 42.31 16.57
C GLU A 67 -23.86 41.51 16.67
N VAL A 68 -23.92 40.32 17.27
CA VAL A 68 -22.79 39.38 17.35
C VAL A 68 -22.95 38.30 16.29
N LYS A 69 -21.87 37.96 15.58
CA LYS A 69 -21.85 36.93 14.53
C LYS A 69 -20.92 35.79 14.95
N LEU A 70 -21.48 34.59 15.11
CA LEU A 70 -20.76 33.38 15.50
C LEU A 70 -20.70 32.42 14.30
N THR A 71 -19.49 32.09 13.85
CA THR A 71 -19.23 31.11 12.80
C THR A 71 -18.77 29.79 13.40
N CYS A 72 -19.14 28.67 12.76
CA CYS A 72 -18.76 27.31 13.17
C CYS A 72 -19.13 26.98 14.64
N PHE A 73 -20.28 27.47 15.12
CA PHE A 73 -20.73 27.19 16.48
C PHE A 73 -21.00 25.68 16.67
N PRO A 74 -20.53 25.03 17.76
CA PRO A 74 -20.76 23.60 17.99
C PRO A 74 -22.25 23.25 18.07
N GLY A 75 -22.69 22.28 17.26
CA GLY A 75 -24.11 21.95 17.12
C GLY A 75 -24.95 23.02 16.39
N GLY A 76 -24.32 24.01 15.77
CA GLY A 76 -24.97 25.10 15.05
C GLY A 76 -26.00 25.85 15.90
N ALA A 77 -27.14 26.18 15.29
CA ALA A 77 -28.23 26.88 15.96
C ALA A 77 -28.81 26.07 17.15
N GLY A 78 -28.92 24.75 17.06
CA GLY A 78 -29.48 23.91 18.14
C GLY A 78 -28.57 23.79 19.36
N GLY A 79 -27.25 23.74 19.15
CA GLY A 79 -26.26 23.80 20.23
C GLY A 79 -26.35 25.13 20.99
N PHE A 80 -26.39 26.25 20.26
CA PHE A 80 -26.54 27.57 20.87
C PHE A 80 -27.90 27.75 21.56
N GLU A 81 -28.98 27.29 20.95
CA GLU A 81 -30.32 27.34 21.54
C GLU A 81 -30.33 26.61 22.90
N THR A 82 -29.64 25.47 23.00
CA THR A 82 -29.47 24.72 24.25
C THR A 82 -28.71 25.50 25.32
N VAL A 83 -27.62 26.21 24.96
CA VAL A 83 -26.92 27.11 25.90
C VAL A 83 -27.81 28.30 26.30
N SER A 84 -28.58 28.88 25.38
CA SER A 84 -29.48 29.98 25.69
C SER A 84 -30.61 29.54 26.63
N ARG A 85 -31.20 28.35 26.44
CA ARG A 85 -32.18 27.76 27.37
C ARG A 85 -31.59 27.59 28.77
N PHE A 86 -30.31 27.20 28.88
CA PHE A 86 -29.63 27.10 30.17
C PHE A 86 -29.52 28.47 30.86
N CYS A 87 -29.06 29.52 30.16
CA CYS A 87 -28.92 30.88 30.72
C CYS A 87 -30.27 31.49 31.14
N TYR A 88 -31.39 31.07 30.54
CA TYR A 88 -32.74 31.52 30.90
C TYR A 88 -33.44 30.58 31.90
N SER A 89 -32.86 29.41 32.21
CA SER A 89 -33.39 28.49 33.21
C SER A 89 -33.14 29.05 34.61
N SER A 90 -34.21 29.24 35.39
CA SER A 90 -34.19 29.98 36.67
C SER A 90 -33.41 29.30 37.82
N ASN A 91 -32.67 28.23 37.54
CA ASN A 91 -31.94 27.42 38.51
C ASN A 91 -30.55 26.97 38.02
N GLY A 92 -30.08 27.44 36.86
CA GLY A 92 -28.74 27.10 36.34
C GLY A 92 -28.51 25.60 36.15
N ARG A 93 -29.55 24.85 35.77
CA ARG A 93 -29.51 23.43 35.46
C ARG A 93 -30.07 23.20 34.06
N VAL A 94 -29.36 22.44 33.24
CA VAL A 94 -29.97 21.88 32.02
C VAL A 94 -31.14 20.96 32.45
N PRO A 95 -32.26 20.85 31.71
CA PRO A 95 -33.38 19.96 32.05
C PRO A 95 -33.08 18.43 32.06
N THR A 96 -31.82 18.02 32.10
CA THR A 96 -31.34 16.65 31.82
C THR A 96 -31.38 15.70 33.01
N ALA A 97 -31.43 16.19 34.25
CA ALA A 97 -31.26 15.37 35.45
C ALA A 97 -32.40 14.36 35.73
N ALA A 98 -33.52 14.39 35.00
CA ALA A 98 -34.69 13.57 35.32
C ALA A 98 -35.57 13.09 34.13
N THR A 99 -35.42 13.62 32.91
CA THR A 99 -36.46 13.41 31.87
C THR A 99 -35.98 13.23 30.42
N MET A 100 -34.67 13.30 30.15
CA MET A 100 -34.11 13.01 28.82
C MET A 100 -32.73 12.37 28.93
N THR A 101 -32.58 11.17 28.38
CA THR A 101 -31.29 10.52 28.14
C THR A 101 -30.56 11.25 27.00
N MET A 102 -29.72 12.23 27.34
CA MET A 102 -28.82 12.85 26.37
C MET A 102 -27.87 11.79 25.80
N ARG A 103 -27.63 11.82 24.48
CA ARG A 103 -26.66 10.91 23.88
C ARG A 103 -25.25 11.45 24.13
N PRO A 104 -24.23 10.58 24.23
CA PRO A 104 -22.82 10.97 24.34
C PRO A 104 -22.37 12.07 23.34
N SER A 105 -22.78 11.98 22.07
CA SER A 105 -22.48 12.99 21.05
C SER A 105 -23.07 14.38 21.37
N ASP A 106 -24.23 14.43 22.02
CA ASP A 106 -24.92 15.68 22.39
C ASP A 106 -24.20 16.34 23.58
N ILE A 107 -23.58 15.55 24.46
CA ILE A 107 -22.75 16.01 25.58
C ILE A 107 -21.45 16.66 25.04
N CYS A 108 -20.84 16.07 24.01
CA CYS A 108 -19.66 16.64 23.35
C CYS A 108 -19.95 18.01 22.70
N VAL A 109 -21.08 18.14 22.01
CA VAL A 109 -21.57 19.43 21.51
C VAL A 109 -21.74 20.42 22.65
N LEU A 110 -22.47 20.03 23.71
CA LEU A 110 -22.76 20.89 24.87
C LEU A 110 -21.49 21.41 25.54
N HIS A 111 -20.48 20.54 25.75
CA HIS A 111 -19.18 20.89 26.32
C HIS A 111 -18.48 21.98 25.49
N SER A 112 -18.34 21.78 24.17
CA SER A 112 -17.68 22.77 23.31
C SER A 112 -18.49 24.06 23.14
N SER A 113 -19.82 24.00 23.09
CA SER A 113 -20.68 25.20 23.11
C SER A 113 -20.51 26.01 24.41
N ALA A 114 -20.47 25.33 25.56
CA ALA A 114 -20.27 25.95 26.87
C ALA A 114 -18.86 26.54 27.02
N HIS A 115 -17.82 25.84 26.53
CA HIS A 115 -16.45 26.34 26.53
C HIS A 115 -16.27 27.55 25.61
N LEU A 116 -16.88 27.55 24.42
CA LEU A 116 -16.82 28.67 23.47
C LEU A 116 -17.40 29.95 24.07
N LEU A 117 -18.56 29.86 24.72
CA LEU A 117 -19.19 30.99 25.41
C LEU A 117 -18.65 31.21 26.85
N GLY A 118 -17.82 30.32 27.39
CA GLY A 118 -17.30 30.43 28.75
C GLY A 118 -18.38 30.34 29.84
N VAL A 119 -19.46 29.58 29.60
CA VAL A 119 -20.57 29.41 30.55
C VAL A 119 -20.19 28.35 31.58
N ALA A 120 -19.47 28.78 32.62
CA ALA A 120 -18.80 27.88 33.57
C ALA A 120 -19.72 26.85 34.23
N GLY A 121 -20.93 27.25 34.65
CA GLY A 121 -21.90 26.34 35.28
C GLY A 121 -22.44 25.25 34.34
N LEU A 122 -22.46 25.53 33.03
CA LEU A 122 -22.83 24.54 32.01
C LEU A 122 -21.64 23.65 31.64
N LEU A 123 -20.43 24.23 31.57
CA LEU A 123 -19.21 23.49 31.30
C LEU A 123 -18.96 22.44 32.39
N ALA A 124 -19.09 22.80 33.67
CA ALA A 124 -18.96 21.87 34.79
C ALA A 124 -20.02 20.74 34.76
N GLN A 125 -21.24 21.02 34.31
CA GLN A 125 -22.27 20.00 34.10
C GLN A 125 -21.93 19.05 32.93
N ALA A 126 -21.33 19.57 31.86
CA ALA A 126 -20.86 18.76 30.74
C ALA A 126 -19.60 17.93 31.10
N GLU A 127 -18.68 18.46 31.91
CA GLU A 127 -17.51 17.73 32.40
C GLU A 127 -17.90 16.59 33.34
N ALA A 128 -18.81 16.80 34.29
CA ALA A 128 -19.33 15.74 35.16
C ALA A 128 -20.07 14.62 34.39
N LEU A 129 -20.59 14.91 33.19
CA LEU A 129 -21.14 13.89 32.29
C LEU A 129 -20.07 13.18 31.46
N LEU A 130 -18.92 13.80 31.24
CA LEU A 130 -17.74 13.22 30.58
C LEU A 130 -16.90 12.35 31.53
N ASP A 131 -16.97 12.54 32.85
CA ASP A 131 -16.36 11.60 33.81
C ASP A 131 -16.91 10.16 33.65
N GLY A 132 -18.12 10.02 33.07
CA GLY A 132 -18.72 8.75 32.68
C GLY A 132 -18.15 8.10 31.40
N LEU A 133 -17.16 8.72 30.72
CA LEU A 133 -16.60 8.29 29.42
C LEU A 133 -16.23 6.81 29.34
N PHE A 134 -15.75 6.22 30.43
CA PHE A 134 -15.37 4.80 30.47
C PHE A 134 -16.54 3.86 30.15
N TYR A 135 -17.76 4.22 30.57
CA TYR A 135 -18.98 3.41 30.40
C TYR A 135 -19.66 3.60 29.03
N TRP A 136 -19.18 4.52 28.19
CA TRP A 136 -19.73 4.74 26.86
C TRP A 136 -19.48 3.54 25.94
N THR A 137 -20.40 3.27 25.01
CA THR A 137 -20.17 2.23 23.99
C THR A 137 -19.10 2.65 22.98
N TRP A 138 -18.63 1.68 22.19
CA TRP A 138 -17.74 1.95 21.07
C TRP A 138 -18.39 2.89 20.04
N ASP A 139 -19.63 2.61 19.65
CA ASP A 139 -20.41 3.44 18.73
C ASP A 139 -20.65 4.85 19.26
N ASP A 140 -20.92 5.00 20.56
CA ASP A 140 -21.07 6.32 21.21
C ASP A 140 -19.81 7.17 21.11
N LEU A 141 -18.63 6.58 21.35
CA LEU A 141 -17.35 7.28 21.21
C LEU A 141 -17.06 7.67 19.76
N LEU A 142 -17.36 6.79 18.80
CA LEU A 142 -17.18 7.08 17.37
C LEU A 142 -18.17 8.13 16.85
N ALA A 143 -19.42 8.09 17.29
CA ALA A 143 -20.41 9.14 17.02
C ALA A 143 -19.99 10.48 17.63
N SER A 144 -19.45 10.46 18.86
CA SER A 144 -18.94 11.66 19.54
C SER A 144 -17.74 12.28 18.81
N LEU A 145 -16.75 11.47 18.44
CA LEU A 145 -15.58 11.89 17.67
C LEU A 145 -15.96 12.47 16.30
N ARG A 146 -16.95 11.89 15.61
CA ARG A 146 -17.56 12.47 14.40
C ARG A 146 -18.18 13.83 14.66
N THR A 147 -19.02 13.98 15.69
CA THR A 147 -19.71 15.25 15.94
C THR A 147 -18.77 16.41 16.24
N CYS A 148 -17.54 16.14 16.65
CA CYS A 148 -16.49 17.16 16.80
C CYS A 148 -15.93 17.69 15.46
N GLU A 149 -16.12 17.02 14.32
CA GLU A 149 -15.56 17.38 13.00
C GLU A 149 -15.71 18.89 12.63
N PRO A 150 -16.93 19.49 12.64
CA PRO A 150 -17.10 20.90 12.27
C PRO A 150 -16.50 21.91 13.26
N PHE A 151 -16.00 21.48 14.42
CA PHE A 151 -15.39 22.35 15.43
C PHE A 151 -14.08 21.77 16.04
N LEU A 152 -13.34 20.93 15.29
CA LEU A 152 -12.14 20.24 15.80
C LEU A 152 -11.13 21.14 16.52
N PRO A 153 -10.76 22.35 16.06
CA PRO A 153 -9.80 23.19 16.77
C PRO A 153 -10.26 23.59 18.18
N LEU A 154 -11.58 23.73 18.37
CA LEU A 154 -12.22 24.05 19.64
C LEU A 154 -12.41 22.81 20.52
N ALA A 155 -12.70 21.65 19.93
CA ALA A 155 -12.72 20.37 20.66
C ALA A 155 -11.32 20.00 21.19
N ASP A 156 -10.27 20.32 20.43
CA ASP A 156 -8.86 20.16 20.80
C ASP A 156 -8.45 21.15 21.89
N SER A 157 -8.72 22.46 21.73
CA SER A 157 -8.35 23.48 22.72
C SER A 157 -9.14 23.41 24.04
N SER A 158 -10.34 22.82 24.02
CA SER A 158 -11.12 22.55 25.24
C SER A 158 -10.76 21.22 25.93
N GLY A 159 -9.78 20.47 25.43
CA GLY A 159 -9.35 19.18 26.00
C GLY A 159 -10.34 18.02 25.78
N LEU A 160 -11.49 18.28 25.14
CA LEU A 160 -12.51 17.27 24.84
C LEU A 160 -11.99 16.19 23.89
N LEU A 161 -11.33 16.60 22.79
CA LEU A 161 -10.81 15.69 21.79
C LEU A 161 -9.72 14.76 22.36
N PRO A 162 -8.74 15.24 23.16
CA PRO A 162 -7.86 14.37 23.95
C PRO A 162 -8.58 13.38 24.87
N LYS A 163 -9.60 13.81 25.64
CA LYS A 163 -10.39 12.93 26.54
C LYS A 163 -11.09 11.80 25.75
N LEU A 164 -11.66 12.10 24.57
CA LEU A 164 -12.29 11.11 23.70
C LEU A 164 -11.28 10.14 23.08
N ILE A 165 -10.14 10.64 22.62
CA ILE A 165 -9.10 9.84 21.96
C ILE A 165 -8.40 8.90 22.96
N SER A 166 -8.14 9.33 24.20
CA SER A 166 -7.55 8.46 25.21
C SER A 166 -8.52 7.34 25.63
N SER A 167 -9.82 7.63 25.73
CA SER A 167 -10.86 6.61 25.96
C SER A 167 -10.95 5.59 24.81
N LEU A 168 -10.88 6.06 23.56
CA LEU A 168 -10.84 5.20 22.37
C LEU A 168 -9.62 4.26 22.39
N LEU A 169 -8.41 4.81 22.59
CA LEU A 169 -7.17 4.04 22.63
C LEU A 169 -7.16 3.02 23.79
N ALA A 170 -7.69 3.38 24.95
CA ALA A 170 -7.81 2.47 26.09
C ALA A 170 -8.77 1.30 25.81
N LYS A 171 -9.90 1.53 25.13
CA LYS A 171 -10.82 0.45 24.72
C LYS A 171 -10.20 -0.45 23.63
N MET A 172 -9.43 0.11 22.71
CA MET A 172 -8.66 -0.68 21.73
C MET A 172 -7.69 -1.63 22.44
N SER A 173 -6.85 -1.12 23.35
CA SER A 173 -5.85 -1.95 24.05
C SER A 173 -6.44 -2.94 25.07
N ALA A 174 -7.66 -2.69 25.56
CA ALA A 174 -8.34 -3.62 26.46
C ALA A 174 -8.83 -4.88 25.71
N HIS A 175 -9.29 -4.73 24.47
CA HIS A 175 -9.86 -5.82 23.69
C HIS A 175 -8.82 -6.87 23.29
N ASP A 176 -7.56 -6.44 23.06
CA ASP A 176 -6.41 -7.32 22.80
C ASP A 176 -6.07 -8.24 23.98
N ALA A 177 -6.44 -7.85 25.21
CA ALA A 177 -6.18 -8.63 26.43
C ALA A 177 -7.26 -9.69 26.72
N GLU A 178 -8.48 -9.50 26.24
CA GLU A 178 -9.62 -10.38 26.54
C GLU A 178 -9.63 -11.63 25.64
N GLU A 179 -9.27 -11.50 24.36
CA GLU A 179 -9.15 -12.65 23.43
C GLU A 179 -8.11 -13.69 23.88
N LEU A 180 -7.07 -13.27 24.62
CA LEU A 180 -6.05 -14.17 25.20
C LEU A 180 -6.58 -15.08 26.32
N THR A 181 -7.82 -14.91 26.76
CA THR A 181 -8.45 -15.72 27.82
C THR A 181 -9.50 -16.71 27.31
N ALA A 182 -9.85 -16.69 26.03
CA ALA A 182 -10.84 -17.58 25.43
C ALA A 182 -10.24 -18.96 25.07
N PRO A 183 -10.70 -20.09 25.66
CA PRO A 183 -10.13 -21.41 25.40
C PRO A 183 -10.63 -21.99 24.07
N THR A 184 -10.04 -21.56 22.96
CA THR A 184 -10.29 -22.16 21.65
C THR A 184 -9.59 -23.54 21.53
N PRO A 185 -10.30 -24.63 21.18
CA PRO A 185 -9.71 -25.96 21.13
C PRO A 185 -8.87 -26.14 19.86
N PHE A 186 -7.56 -25.89 19.96
CA PHE A 186 -6.61 -26.27 18.92
C PHE A 186 -6.56 -27.81 18.79
N PRO A 187 -6.79 -28.39 17.60
CA PRO A 187 -6.53 -29.81 17.37
C PRO A 187 -5.01 -30.05 17.32
N SER A 188 -4.44 -30.49 18.44
CA SER A 188 -3.03 -30.86 18.52
C SER A 188 -2.77 -32.13 17.71
N SER A 189 -2.00 -32.01 16.63
CA SER A 189 -1.66 -33.13 15.75
C SER A 189 -0.32 -32.93 15.06
N SER A 190 0.76 -33.19 15.80
CA SER A 190 2.00 -33.68 15.18
C SER A 190 1.73 -35.05 14.56
N PRO A 191 2.31 -35.36 13.39
CA PRO A 191 3.29 -36.44 13.43
C PRO A 191 4.53 -36.19 12.57
N SER A 192 5.58 -36.93 12.88
CA SER A 192 6.77 -37.09 12.03
C SER A 192 6.48 -37.98 10.81
N SER A 193 7.20 -37.71 9.71
CA SER A 193 7.38 -38.55 8.52
C SER A 193 7.90 -39.98 8.87
N PRO A 194 7.87 -40.99 7.97
CA PRO A 194 7.74 -40.87 6.51
C PRO A 194 6.84 -41.90 5.76
N ASP A 195 6.97 -41.87 4.43
CA ASP A 195 6.78 -42.93 3.42
C ASP A 195 5.46 -43.14 2.64
N THR A 196 5.68 -43.29 1.31
CA THR A 196 4.79 -43.69 0.20
C THR A 196 3.64 -42.76 -0.24
N PRO A 197 3.28 -42.73 -1.55
CA PRO A 197 2.48 -41.66 -2.14
C PRO A 197 1.02 -42.03 -2.45
N GLY A 198 0.10 -41.06 -2.31
CA GLY A 198 -1.28 -41.20 -2.78
C GLY A 198 -2.11 -39.91 -2.72
N SER A 199 -2.93 -39.71 -3.74
CA SER A 199 -3.91 -38.61 -3.94
C SER A 199 -3.37 -37.21 -4.28
N THR A 200 -3.88 -36.65 -5.37
CA THR A 200 -3.68 -35.26 -5.81
C THR A 200 -4.91 -34.42 -5.48
N ALA A 201 -4.75 -33.33 -4.72
CA ALA A 201 -5.81 -32.37 -4.44
C ALA A 201 -5.40 -30.95 -4.90
N SER A 202 -6.24 -30.34 -5.72
CA SER A 202 -5.98 -29.09 -6.45
C SER A 202 -5.70 -27.87 -5.55
N SER A 203 -4.50 -27.30 -5.63
CA SER A 203 -4.05 -26.16 -4.82
C SER A 203 -4.37 -24.76 -5.37
N SER A 204 -5.19 -24.66 -6.42
CA SER A 204 -5.56 -23.38 -7.07
C SER A 204 -6.40 -22.46 -6.18
N ALA A 205 -7.33 -23.01 -5.40
CA ALA A 205 -8.18 -22.22 -4.48
C ALA A 205 -7.38 -21.68 -3.28
N ALA A 206 -6.53 -22.51 -2.67
CA ALA A 206 -5.68 -22.12 -1.55
C ALA A 206 -4.75 -20.95 -1.92
N ALA A 207 -4.07 -21.03 -3.07
CA ALA A 207 -3.19 -19.97 -3.54
C ALA A 207 -3.91 -18.62 -3.78
N ALA A 208 -5.22 -18.63 -4.09
CA ALA A 208 -6.02 -17.41 -4.21
C ALA A 208 -6.37 -16.80 -2.84
N ALA A 209 -6.64 -17.63 -1.83
CA ALA A 209 -6.88 -17.20 -0.45
C ALA A 209 -5.60 -16.61 0.18
N THR A 210 -4.47 -17.33 0.10
CA THR A 210 -3.19 -16.88 0.69
C THR A 210 -2.71 -15.55 0.08
N LYS A 211 -2.95 -15.32 -1.22
CA LYS A 211 -2.65 -14.04 -1.90
C LYS A 211 -3.45 -12.84 -1.39
N LYS A 212 -4.56 -13.06 -0.65
CA LYS A 212 -5.36 -12.00 -0.02
C LYS A 212 -4.99 -11.77 1.45
N ALA A 213 -4.49 -12.79 2.14
CA ALA A 213 -4.32 -12.81 3.60
C ALA A 213 -3.20 -11.88 4.11
N PHE A 214 -2.06 -11.78 3.42
CA PHE A 214 -0.84 -11.16 3.96
C PHE A 214 -0.98 -9.67 4.38
N LEU A 215 -1.87 -8.90 3.75
CA LEU A 215 -2.13 -7.51 4.12
C LEU A 215 -3.21 -7.34 5.19
N MET A 216 -3.89 -8.43 5.59
CA MET A 216 -5.19 -8.39 6.25
C MET A 216 -5.24 -9.34 7.48
N ALA A 217 -4.18 -9.35 8.29
CA ALA A 217 -4.36 -9.44 9.73
C ALA A 217 -5.09 -8.16 10.15
N LYS A 218 -6.43 -8.21 10.07
CA LYS A 218 -7.34 -7.08 10.20
C LYS A 218 -7.99 -7.18 11.57
N GLU A 219 -7.64 -6.26 12.46
CA GLU A 219 -8.24 -6.18 13.78
C GLU A 219 -9.67 -5.63 13.65
N TRP A 220 -10.55 -6.00 14.59
CA TRP A 220 -11.99 -5.78 14.51
C TRP A 220 -12.36 -4.31 14.21
N TRP A 221 -11.65 -3.37 14.83
CA TRP A 221 -11.86 -1.93 14.74
C TRP A 221 -11.44 -1.30 13.38
N PHE A 222 -10.82 -2.04 12.45
CA PHE A 222 -10.27 -1.48 11.20
C PHE A 222 -11.32 -0.93 10.23
N ASP A 223 -12.51 -1.55 10.16
CA ASP A 223 -13.65 -0.99 9.39
C ASP A 223 -14.28 0.16 10.17
N ASP A 224 -14.48 -0.03 11.47
CA ASP A 224 -15.15 0.94 12.33
C ASP A 224 -14.41 2.26 12.41
N LEU A 225 -13.08 2.30 12.48
CA LEU A 225 -12.37 3.58 12.42
C LEU A 225 -12.34 4.17 11.00
N ALA A 226 -12.46 3.35 9.95
CA ALA A 226 -12.35 3.79 8.56
C ALA A 226 -13.66 4.31 7.94
N ALA A 227 -14.81 3.73 8.28
CA ALA A 227 -16.12 4.34 8.05
C ALA A 227 -16.43 5.38 9.15
N ASN A 228 -15.98 5.10 10.36
CA ASN A 228 -15.94 5.93 11.56
C ASN A 228 -15.53 7.39 11.32
N LEU A 229 -14.22 7.60 11.08
CA LEU A 229 -13.53 8.84 11.42
C LEU A 229 -12.99 9.63 10.21
N PRO A 230 -13.09 10.98 10.22
CA PRO A 230 -12.49 11.84 9.21
C PRO A 230 -10.96 11.93 9.37
N PRO A 231 -10.20 12.26 8.30
CA PRO A 231 -8.74 12.16 8.30
C PRO A 231 -8.06 13.04 9.36
N ALA A 232 -8.64 14.20 9.69
CA ALA A 232 -8.14 15.08 10.74
C ALA A 232 -8.22 14.44 12.15
N VAL A 233 -9.26 13.66 12.43
CA VAL A 233 -9.37 12.91 13.71
C VAL A 233 -8.43 11.72 13.71
N VAL A 234 -8.30 11.00 12.59
CA VAL A 234 -7.33 9.88 12.47
C VAL A 234 -5.90 10.36 12.70
N ALA A 235 -5.52 11.52 12.16
CA ALA A 235 -4.21 12.13 12.44
C ALA A 235 -4.01 12.42 13.93
N LYS A 236 -5.03 12.96 14.62
CA LYS A 236 -4.99 13.22 16.07
C LYS A 236 -4.90 11.95 16.91
N VAL A 237 -5.61 10.88 16.54
CA VAL A 237 -5.52 9.55 17.18
C VAL A 237 -4.10 9.00 17.07
N LEU A 238 -3.49 9.07 15.89
CA LEU A 238 -2.10 8.64 15.66
C LEU A 238 -1.08 9.49 16.42
N THR A 239 -1.30 10.81 16.55
CA THR A 239 -0.45 11.68 17.37
C THR A 239 -0.54 11.30 18.85
N ALA A 240 -1.73 11.05 19.38
CA ALA A 240 -1.91 10.61 20.77
C ALA A 240 -1.33 9.21 21.04
N ALA A 241 -1.35 8.33 20.03
CA ALA A 241 -0.72 7.00 20.08
C ALA A 241 0.80 7.02 19.85
N GLY A 242 1.44 8.19 19.69
CA GLY A 242 2.88 8.31 19.45
C GLY A 242 3.35 7.73 18.11
N ALA A 243 2.46 7.65 17.12
CA ALA A 243 2.66 6.95 15.86
C ALA A 243 2.28 7.80 14.63
N TYR A 244 2.57 9.09 14.67
CA TYR A 244 2.36 10.02 13.56
C TYR A 244 3.70 10.41 12.89
N GLY A 245 3.68 10.64 11.57
CA GLY A 245 4.89 10.96 10.81
C GLY A 245 5.99 9.90 10.93
N ALA A 246 7.21 10.34 11.21
CA ALA A 246 8.40 9.49 11.33
C ALA A 246 8.43 8.61 12.60
N ASP A 247 7.60 8.90 13.60
CA ASP A 247 7.55 8.14 14.85
C ASP A 247 6.68 6.87 14.77
N ASN A 248 5.99 6.66 13.63
CA ASN A 248 5.19 5.46 13.38
C ASN A 248 6.04 4.18 13.29
N ARG A 249 6.33 3.58 14.44
CA ARG A 249 7.00 2.27 14.59
C ARG A 249 6.00 1.13 14.81
N ASN A 250 4.69 1.41 14.78
CA ASN A 250 3.65 0.45 15.13
C ASN A 250 3.09 -0.22 13.86
N LEU A 251 3.31 -1.54 13.73
CA LEU A 251 2.86 -2.32 12.57
C LEU A 251 1.32 -2.45 12.49
N THR A 252 0.61 -2.47 13.62
CA THR A 252 -0.86 -2.42 13.68
C THR A 252 -1.38 -1.11 13.11
N LEU A 253 -0.89 0.03 13.62
CA LEU A 253 -1.32 1.35 13.16
C LEU A 253 -0.92 1.61 11.70
N THR A 254 0.21 1.06 11.25
CA THR A 254 0.62 1.05 9.84
C THR A 254 -0.33 0.20 8.97
N ARG A 255 -0.72 -1.01 9.41
CA ARG A 255 -1.72 -1.84 8.72
C ARG A 255 -3.07 -1.12 8.64
N PHE A 256 -3.51 -0.47 9.71
CA PHE A 256 -4.73 0.33 9.73
C PHE A 256 -4.66 1.52 8.77
N LEU A 257 -3.57 2.29 8.77
CA LEU A 257 -3.38 3.42 7.84
C LEU A 257 -3.47 2.97 6.37
N LEU A 258 -2.86 1.83 6.03
CA LEU A 258 -2.98 1.26 4.69
C LEU A 258 -4.40 0.78 4.36
N HIS A 259 -5.16 0.29 5.35
CA HIS A 259 -6.58 -0.02 5.20
C HIS A 259 -7.42 1.26 4.99
N TYR A 260 -7.17 2.30 5.78
CA TYR A 260 -7.85 3.59 5.73
C TYR A 260 -7.67 4.28 4.36
N LEU A 261 -6.41 4.41 3.91
CA LEU A 261 -6.04 5.01 2.63
C LEU A 261 -6.60 4.22 1.44
N LYS A 262 -6.67 2.88 1.53
CA LYS A 262 -7.31 2.03 0.52
C LYS A 262 -8.81 2.29 0.42
N SER A 263 -9.49 2.41 1.57
CA SER A 263 -10.93 2.65 1.63
C SER A 263 -11.30 4.04 1.13
N SER A 264 -10.54 5.09 1.50
CA SER A 264 -10.75 6.44 0.96
C SER A 264 -10.43 6.55 -0.53
N ALA A 265 -9.39 5.87 -1.02
CA ALA A 265 -9.10 5.81 -2.46
C ALA A 265 -10.23 5.13 -3.27
N ALA A 266 -10.89 4.10 -2.71
CA ALA A 266 -12.05 3.48 -3.33
C ALA A 266 -13.28 4.41 -3.34
N ALA A 267 -13.53 5.14 -2.24
CA ALA A 267 -14.60 6.13 -2.17
C ALA A 267 -14.38 7.30 -3.15
N ALA A 268 -13.16 7.84 -3.22
CA ALA A 268 -12.79 8.91 -4.15
C ALA A 268 -12.93 8.47 -5.62
N ALA A 269 -12.58 7.22 -5.95
CA ALA A 269 -12.78 6.66 -7.28
C ALA A 269 -14.27 6.57 -7.68
N ALA A 270 -15.16 6.27 -6.73
CA ALA A 270 -16.61 6.28 -6.96
C ALA A 270 -17.19 7.70 -7.10
N GLN A 271 -16.70 8.66 -6.31
CA GLN A 271 -17.23 10.04 -6.27
C GLN A 271 -16.60 11.00 -7.29
N ARG A 272 -15.46 10.64 -7.90
CA ARG A 272 -14.67 11.48 -8.84
C ARG A 272 -14.22 12.84 -8.29
N THR A 273 -14.16 13.00 -6.97
CA THR A 273 -13.73 14.23 -6.28
C THR A 273 -12.22 14.27 -6.09
N THR A 274 -11.58 15.39 -6.46
CA THR A 274 -10.11 15.58 -6.34
C THR A 274 -9.66 16.24 -5.04
N LYS A 275 -10.58 16.83 -4.26
CA LYS A 275 -10.26 17.61 -3.04
C LYS A 275 -9.52 16.80 -1.97
N HIS A 276 -9.86 15.53 -1.79
CA HIS A 276 -9.33 14.68 -0.74
C HIS A 276 -7.81 14.47 -0.79
N ARG A 277 -7.16 14.66 -1.95
CA ARG A 277 -5.74 14.31 -2.12
C ARG A 277 -4.80 15.01 -1.14
N GLN A 278 -5.16 16.20 -0.67
CA GLN A 278 -4.36 16.99 0.28
C GLN A 278 -4.69 16.67 1.74
N GLU A 279 -5.94 16.28 2.05
CA GLU A 279 -6.40 15.90 3.39
C GLU A 279 -5.73 14.60 3.88
N TYR A 280 -5.51 13.64 2.98
CA TYR A 280 -4.92 12.34 3.29
C TYR A 280 -3.38 12.31 3.15
N ALA A 281 -2.72 13.41 2.76
CA ALA A 281 -1.29 13.43 2.48
C ALA A 281 -0.41 13.10 3.71
N GLY A 282 -0.68 13.74 4.87
CA GLY A 282 0.06 13.45 6.11
C GLY A 282 -0.14 12.03 6.65
N LEU A 283 -1.31 11.44 6.38
CA LEU A 283 -1.61 10.04 6.71
C LEU A 283 -0.89 9.08 5.76
N ALA A 284 -0.77 9.42 4.47
CA ALA A 284 0.02 8.67 3.51
C ALA A 284 1.52 8.67 3.87
N ASP A 285 2.06 9.81 4.26
CA ASP A 285 3.46 9.92 4.73
C ASP A 285 3.68 9.10 6.01
N THR A 286 2.80 9.21 6.99
CA THR A 286 2.84 8.39 8.21
C THR A 286 2.79 6.89 7.91
N ALA A 287 1.96 6.47 6.95
CA ALA A 287 1.87 5.08 6.50
C ALA A 287 3.18 4.62 5.84
N VAL A 288 3.77 5.45 4.98
CA VAL A 288 5.02 5.13 4.30
C VAL A 288 6.20 5.10 5.26
N HIS A 289 6.28 6.00 6.24
CA HIS A 289 7.29 5.94 7.30
C HIS A 289 7.26 4.59 8.04
N GLY A 290 6.08 4.12 8.46
CA GLY A 290 5.93 2.81 9.10
C GLY A 290 6.32 1.65 8.19
N VAL A 291 5.92 1.68 6.92
CA VAL A 291 6.32 0.66 5.93
C VAL A 291 7.84 0.66 5.68
N VAL A 292 8.48 1.82 5.67
CA VAL A 292 9.93 1.96 5.45
C VAL A 292 10.73 1.51 6.69
N LEU A 293 10.27 1.85 7.89
CA LEU A 293 10.91 1.43 9.16
C LEU A 293 10.80 -0.08 9.40
N MET A 294 9.62 -0.69 9.14
CA MET A 294 9.42 -2.13 9.29
C MET A 294 9.98 -2.95 8.11
N GLY A 295 10.14 -2.31 6.95
CA GLY A 295 10.88 -2.80 5.79
C GLY A 295 10.47 -4.19 5.29
N ARG A 296 11.48 -4.93 4.80
CA ARG A 296 11.32 -6.29 4.24
C ARG A 296 10.96 -7.35 5.28
N ALA A 297 11.05 -7.05 6.58
CA ALA A 297 10.72 -7.99 7.66
C ALA A 297 9.20 -8.13 7.84
N ALA A 298 8.44 -7.04 7.72
CA ALA A 298 6.99 -7.05 7.82
C ALA A 298 6.26 -7.06 6.46
N PHE A 299 6.90 -6.60 5.38
CA PHE A 299 6.24 -6.43 4.07
C PHE A 299 6.91 -7.24 2.96
N SER A 300 6.11 -8.11 2.31
CA SER A 300 6.51 -8.82 1.09
C SER A 300 6.64 -7.85 -0.10
N CYS A 301 7.46 -8.20 -1.10
CA CYS A 301 7.74 -7.30 -2.25
C CYS A 301 6.46 -6.84 -2.96
N ARG A 302 5.53 -7.77 -3.22
CA ARG A 302 4.19 -7.46 -3.78
C ARG A 302 3.37 -6.51 -2.89
N ALA A 303 3.47 -6.61 -1.57
CA ALA A 303 2.81 -5.68 -0.66
C ALA A 303 3.44 -4.28 -0.76
N LEU A 304 4.77 -4.16 -0.83
CA LEU A 304 5.46 -2.88 -1.02
C LEU A 304 5.07 -2.19 -2.35
N PHE A 305 5.04 -2.93 -3.46
CA PHE A 305 4.55 -2.42 -4.74
C PHE A 305 3.07 -2.02 -4.70
N TRP A 306 2.23 -2.72 -3.93
CA TRP A 306 0.85 -2.31 -3.70
C TRP A 306 0.74 -1.01 -2.89
N VAL A 307 1.55 -0.84 -1.84
CA VAL A 307 1.64 0.43 -1.09
C VAL A 307 2.09 1.57 -2.01
N LEU A 308 3.10 1.36 -2.86
CA LEU A 308 3.60 2.39 -3.79
C LEU A 308 2.50 2.85 -4.76
N ARG A 309 1.70 1.92 -5.28
CA ARG A 309 0.54 2.23 -6.15
C ARG A 309 -0.55 2.99 -5.38
N LEU A 310 -0.79 2.65 -4.11
CA LEU A 310 -1.75 3.34 -3.25
C LEU A 310 -1.35 4.80 -2.97
N VAL A 311 -0.11 5.03 -2.52
CA VAL A 311 0.36 6.35 -2.06
C VAL A 311 0.88 7.27 -3.17
N SER A 312 0.92 6.77 -4.42
CA SER A 312 1.18 7.57 -5.62
C SER A 312 -0.09 7.87 -6.41
N GLY A 313 -1.22 7.23 -6.07
CA GLY A 313 -2.48 7.32 -6.80
C GLY A 313 -3.22 8.65 -6.66
N PRO A 314 -4.40 8.79 -7.30
CA PRO A 314 -5.16 10.04 -7.26
C PRO A 314 -5.79 10.34 -5.89
N GLY A 315 -6.10 9.30 -5.08
CA GLY A 315 -6.78 9.46 -3.79
C GLY A 315 -5.88 9.95 -2.64
N ALA A 316 -4.59 9.63 -2.67
CA ALA A 316 -3.61 10.07 -1.68
C ALA A 316 -2.24 10.25 -2.38
N ALA A 317 -1.55 11.35 -2.08
CA ALA A 317 -0.18 11.59 -2.53
C ALA A 317 0.75 11.72 -1.33
N ALA A 318 1.65 10.76 -1.17
CA ALA A 318 2.78 10.91 -0.26
C ALA A 318 3.82 11.90 -0.82
N SER A 319 4.59 12.52 0.07
CA SER A 319 5.74 13.36 -0.25
C SER A 319 6.76 12.64 -1.14
N ARG A 320 7.68 13.41 -1.74
CA ARG A 320 8.71 12.86 -2.61
C ARG A 320 9.71 12.04 -1.79
N GLU A 321 9.96 12.49 -0.58
CA GLU A 321 10.89 11.99 0.42
C GLU A 321 10.41 10.63 0.94
N CYS A 322 9.13 10.53 1.33
CA CYS A 322 8.49 9.26 1.68
C CYS A 322 8.52 8.26 0.52
N ARG A 323 8.15 8.68 -0.70
CA ARG A 323 8.18 7.79 -1.88
C ARG A 323 9.60 7.32 -2.21
N GLN A 324 10.63 8.16 -2.05
CA GLN A 324 12.02 7.74 -2.20
C GLN A 324 12.46 6.74 -1.12
N GLY A 325 11.99 6.87 0.12
CA GLY A 325 12.17 5.86 1.16
C GLY A 325 11.55 4.51 0.76
N LEU A 326 10.33 4.52 0.25
CA LEU A 326 9.64 3.31 -0.22
C LEU A 326 10.32 2.67 -1.44
N GLU A 327 10.77 3.48 -2.40
CA GLU A 327 11.57 3.04 -3.55
C GLU A 327 12.87 2.34 -3.11
N ARG A 328 13.52 2.81 -2.03
CA ARG A 328 14.71 2.13 -1.49
C ARG A 328 14.38 0.72 -0.98
N VAL A 329 13.32 0.58 -0.17
CA VAL A 329 12.91 -0.72 0.38
C VAL A 329 12.45 -1.69 -0.71
N ILE A 330 11.75 -1.19 -1.74
CA ILE A 330 11.37 -1.99 -2.92
C ILE A 330 12.60 -2.41 -3.73
N GLY A 331 13.54 -1.50 -3.99
CA GLY A 331 14.77 -1.78 -4.74
C GLY A 331 15.58 -2.89 -4.08
N LEU A 332 15.81 -2.81 -2.76
CA LEU A 332 16.48 -3.87 -2.00
C LEU A 332 15.73 -5.22 -1.99
N ALA A 333 14.46 -5.24 -2.41
CA ALA A 333 13.62 -6.43 -2.52
C ALA A 333 13.32 -6.86 -3.98
N LEU A 334 13.95 -6.25 -4.98
CA LEU A 334 13.61 -6.42 -6.40
C LEU A 334 13.83 -7.85 -6.90
N ASP A 335 14.74 -8.61 -6.27
CA ASP A 335 14.94 -10.04 -6.52
C ASP A 335 13.73 -10.90 -6.13
N GLN A 336 12.80 -10.39 -5.33
CA GLN A 336 11.55 -11.07 -4.94
C GLN A 336 10.32 -10.57 -5.72
N ALA A 337 10.49 -9.66 -6.68
CA ALA A 337 9.40 -9.12 -7.50
C ALA A 337 9.00 -10.06 -8.64
N THR A 338 7.74 -9.93 -9.09
CA THR A 338 7.23 -10.55 -10.32
C THR A 338 7.05 -9.49 -11.42
N LEU A 339 6.82 -9.92 -12.67
CA LEU A 339 6.59 -9.01 -13.80
C LEU A 339 5.42 -8.06 -13.50
N ASP A 340 4.29 -8.62 -13.05
CA ASP A 340 3.07 -7.90 -12.65
C ASP A 340 3.32 -6.76 -11.65
N ASP A 341 4.34 -6.90 -10.78
CA ASP A 341 4.67 -5.93 -9.75
C ASP A 341 5.44 -4.72 -10.35
N LEU A 342 6.29 -4.95 -11.36
CA LEU A 342 7.00 -3.89 -12.12
C LEU A 342 6.09 -3.11 -13.09
N LEU A 343 4.97 -3.70 -13.52
CA LEU A 343 3.99 -3.06 -14.39
C LEU A 343 3.15 -2.00 -13.63
N VAL A 344 3.81 -0.89 -13.28
CA VAL A 344 3.23 0.30 -12.64
C VAL A 344 2.91 1.34 -13.71
N SER A 345 1.66 1.83 -13.74
CA SER A 345 1.19 2.76 -14.78
C SER A 345 1.80 4.16 -14.67
N GLY A 346 2.25 4.71 -15.79
CA GLY A 346 2.80 6.05 -15.88
C GLY A 346 1.75 7.15 -15.63
N HIS A 347 2.10 8.14 -14.82
CA HIS A 347 1.25 9.33 -14.54
C HIS A 347 1.64 10.58 -15.37
N GLY A 348 2.54 10.44 -16.33
CA GLY A 348 2.95 11.49 -17.27
C GLY A 348 2.76 11.04 -18.72
N GLY A 349 2.09 11.85 -19.54
CA GLY A 349 1.59 11.45 -20.85
C GLY A 349 2.68 11.18 -21.90
N GLY A 350 3.10 9.92 -22.02
CA GLY A 350 4.01 9.47 -23.07
C GLY A 350 4.60 8.09 -22.76
N GLY A 351 3.73 7.08 -22.59
CA GLY A 351 4.08 5.70 -22.23
C GLY A 351 3.09 5.11 -21.21
N VAL A 352 2.79 3.83 -21.33
CA VAL A 352 1.82 3.12 -20.46
C VAL A 352 2.39 2.87 -19.06
N TYR A 353 3.70 2.64 -18.96
CA TYR A 353 4.39 2.23 -17.73
C TYR A 353 5.42 3.27 -17.25
N ASP A 354 5.61 3.40 -15.93
CA ASP A 354 6.70 4.21 -15.36
C ASP A 354 8.04 3.47 -15.44
N VAL A 355 8.65 3.51 -16.62
CA VAL A 355 10.00 2.98 -16.86
C VAL A 355 11.05 3.65 -15.98
N ASN A 356 10.88 4.95 -15.65
CA ASN A 356 11.83 5.67 -14.81
C ASN A 356 11.81 5.14 -13.37
N LEU A 357 10.66 4.70 -12.85
CA LEU A 357 10.56 4.01 -11.56
C LEU A 357 11.39 2.74 -11.58
N VAL A 358 11.22 1.87 -12.58
CA VAL A 358 11.98 0.61 -12.66
C VAL A 358 13.49 0.88 -12.72
N VAL A 359 13.94 1.86 -13.49
CA VAL A 359 15.37 2.27 -13.52
C VAL A 359 15.87 2.76 -12.16
N ARG A 360 15.06 3.48 -11.36
CA ARG A 360 15.43 3.87 -9.98
C ARG A 360 15.52 2.66 -9.05
N LEU A 361 14.56 1.74 -9.11
CA LEU A 361 14.54 0.52 -8.30
C LEU A 361 15.73 -0.39 -8.61
N VAL A 362 16.12 -0.52 -9.88
CA VAL A 362 17.30 -1.30 -10.30
C VAL A 362 18.59 -0.66 -9.79
N ARG A 363 18.74 0.67 -9.88
CA ARG A 363 19.93 1.37 -9.33
C ARG A 363 20.10 1.14 -7.83
N VAL A 364 19.01 1.19 -7.06
CA VAL A 364 19.02 0.83 -5.63
C VAL A 364 19.44 -0.63 -5.44
N PHE A 365 18.88 -1.56 -6.23
CA PHE A 365 19.20 -2.98 -6.12
C PHE A 365 20.69 -3.26 -6.39
N VAL A 366 21.28 -2.64 -7.42
CA VAL A 366 22.70 -2.83 -7.77
C VAL A 366 23.61 -2.32 -6.65
N LEU A 367 23.39 -1.11 -6.15
CA LEU A 367 24.18 -0.55 -5.04
C LEU A 367 24.11 -1.42 -3.78
N GLY A 368 22.92 -1.88 -3.39
CA GLY A 368 22.75 -2.80 -2.26
C GLY A 368 23.36 -4.19 -2.49
N ALA A 369 23.44 -4.66 -3.73
CA ALA A 369 24.10 -5.92 -4.09
C ALA A 369 25.63 -5.82 -4.10
N GLU A 370 26.19 -4.62 -4.32
CA GLU A 370 27.61 -4.32 -4.16
C GLU A 370 28.00 -4.26 -2.67
N GLU A 371 27.15 -3.65 -1.82
CA GLU A 371 27.32 -3.63 -0.36
C GLU A 371 27.17 -5.02 0.30
N GLU A 372 26.29 -5.91 -0.20
CA GLU A 372 26.09 -7.27 0.33
C GLU A 372 27.23 -8.27 0.04
N GLY A 373 28.20 -7.92 -0.82
CA GLY A 373 29.53 -8.54 -0.88
C GLY A 373 29.62 -10.08 -0.93
N GLY A 374 29.14 -10.75 -1.99
CA GLY A 374 29.45 -12.17 -2.19
C GLY A 374 28.68 -12.91 -3.28
N GLY A 375 28.88 -14.24 -3.37
CA GLY A 375 28.24 -15.11 -4.37
C GLY A 375 26.71 -15.14 -4.27
N VAL A 376 26.14 -14.87 -3.09
CA VAL A 376 24.68 -14.72 -2.88
C VAL A 376 24.14 -13.53 -3.67
N ALA A 377 24.86 -12.40 -3.69
CA ALA A 377 24.47 -11.21 -4.45
C ALA A 377 24.41 -11.51 -5.96
N LEU A 378 25.37 -12.26 -6.51
CA LEU A 378 25.34 -12.69 -7.92
C LEU A 378 24.11 -13.56 -8.25
N GLY A 379 23.70 -14.45 -7.33
CA GLY A 379 22.47 -15.24 -7.49
C GLY A 379 21.19 -14.39 -7.55
N ARG A 380 21.08 -13.40 -6.65
CA ARG A 380 19.98 -12.41 -6.65
C ARG A 380 20.01 -11.54 -7.91
N LEU A 381 21.19 -11.05 -8.29
CA LEU A 381 21.44 -10.23 -9.47
C LEU A 381 21.02 -10.92 -10.77
N LYS A 382 21.36 -12.21 -10.94
CA LYS A 382 20.89 -13.01 -12.10
C LYS A 382 19.37 -13.25 -12.09
N LYS A 383 18.72 -13.27 -10.93
CA LYS A 383 17.25 -13.34 -10.82
C LYS A 383 16.60 -12.02 -11.28
N VAL A 384 17.19 -10.87 -10.93
CA VAL A 384 16.76 -9.55 -11.43
C VAL A 384 17.04 -9.38 -12.92
N GLY A 385 18.18 -9.85 -13.44
CA GLY A 385 18.45 -9.87 -14.90
C GLY A 385 17.36 -10.59 -15.70
N ARG A 386 16.99 -11.80 -15.29
CA ARG A 386 15.88 -12.58 -15.89
C ARG A 386 14.48 -11.97 -15.67
N LEU A 387 14.33 -11.00 -14.77
CA LEU A 387 13.11 -10.23 -14.58
C LEU A 387 13.08 -9.01 -15.52
N LEU A 388 14.18 -8.27 -15.64
CA LEU A 388 14.28 -7.14 -16.57
C LEU A 388 14.20 -7.57 -18.03
N ASP A 389 14.79 -8.71 -18.41
CA ASP A 389 14.69 -9.25 -19.77
C ASP A 389 13.24 -9.70 -20.14
N LYS A 390 12.37 -9.90 -19.14
CA LYS A 390 10.92 -10.06 -19.35
C LYS A 390 10.20 -8.72 -19.40
N TYR A 391 10.54 -7.80 -18.50
CA TYR A 391 9.96 -6.47 -18.45
C TYR A 391 10.24 -5.67 -19.73
N LEU A 392 11.48 -5.70 -20.24
CA LEU A 392 11.87 -5.16 -21.55
C LEU A 392 10.93 -5.66 -22.65
N ARG A 393 10.72 -6.98 -22.73
CA ARG A 393 9.84 -7.59 -23.74
C ARG A 393 8.38 -7.12 -23.64
N GLU A 394 7.90 -6.92 -22.42
CA GLU A 394 6.53 -6.46 -22.15
C GLU A 394 6.33 -4.98 -22.53
N ILE A 395 7.38 -4.14 -22.38
CA ILE A 395 7.32 -2.72 -22.76
C ILE A 395 7.71 -2.46 -24.23
N SER A 396 8.43 -3.37 -24.90
CA SER A 396 8.84 -3.21 -26.31
C SER A 396 7.71 -2.86 -27.30
N PRO A 397 6.45 -3.33 -27.14
CA PRO A 397 5.36 -2.94 -28.03
C PRO A 397 4.75 -1.54 -27.76
N ASP A 398 5.08 -0.88 -26.64
CA ASP A 398 4.52 0.44 -26.29
C ASP A 398 5.10 1.55 -27.19
N HIS A 399 4.27 2.09 -28.09
CA HIS A 399 4.65 3.21 -28.97
C HIS A 399 5.04 4.52 -28.23
N GLY A 400 4.81 4.61 -26.91
CA GLY A 400 5.34 5.69 -26.06
C GLY A 400 6.74 5.43 -25.50
N LEU A 401 7.35 4.27 -25.78
CA LEU A 401 8.68 3.90 -25.30
C LEU A 401 9.78 4.50 -26.19
N ASN A 402 10.26 5.69 -25.85
CA ASN A 402 11.41 6.29 -26.54
C ASN A 402 12.69 5.43 -26.39
N VAL A 403 13.55 5.44 -27.43
CA VAL A 403 14.84 4.75 -27.52
C VAL A 403 15.69 4.89 -26.25
N SER A 404 15.79 6.11 -25.71
CA SER A 404 16.56 6.41 -24.50
C SER A 404 16.06 5.70 -23.24
N ARG A 405 14.75 5.41 -23.15
CA ARG A 405 14.18 4.65 -22.03
C ARG A 405 14.36 3.14 -22.20
N PHE A 406 14.28 2.61 -23.42
CA PHE A 406 14.60 1.22 -23.72
C PHE A 406 16.05 0.90 -23.31
N LEU A 407 17.00 1.72 -23.78
CA LEU A 407 18.42 1.61 -23.43
C LEU A 407 18.67 1.72 -21.93
N ALA A 408 18.06 2.73 -21.27
CA ALA A 408 18.19 2.92 -19.83
C ALA A 408 17.71 1.75 -18.96
N VAL A 409 16.89 0.82 -19.50
CA VAL A 409 16.56 -0.45 -18.84
C VAL A 409 17.50 -1.58 -19.28
N ALA A 410 17.82 -1.70 -20.57
CA ALA A 410 18.73 -2.73 -21.08
C ALA A 410 20.11 -2.68 -20.39
N GLU A 411 20.65 -1.46 -20.27
CA GLU A 411 21.96 -1.12 -19.71
C GLU A 411 21.93 -0.88 -18.18
N SER A 412 20.78 -1.09 -17.52
CA SER A 412 20.63 -0.83 -16.07
C SER A 412 21.32 -1.84 -15.15
N LEU A 413 21.82 -2.95 -15.68
CA LEU A 413 22.50 -4.02 -14.96
C LEU A 413 23.86 -4.33 -15.58
N PRO A 414 24.89 -4.65 -14.78
CA PRO A 414 26.18 -5.11 -15.29
C PRO A 414 26.06 -6.47 -15.98
N ASP A 415 26.97 -6.76 -16.91
CA ASP A 415 26.98 -8.01 -17.68
C ASP A 415 27.01 -9.28 -16.82
N SER A 416 27.53 -9.23 -15.60
CA SER A 416 27.52 -10.35 -14.64
C SER A 416 26.10 -10.80 -14.26
N ALA A 417 25.10 -9.91 -14.38
CA ALA A 417 23.69 -10.20 -14.17
C ALA A 417 23.06 -11.10 -15.25
N ARG A 418 23.74 -11.29 -16.40
CA ARG A 418 23.22 -12.05 -17.54
C ARG A 418 24.13 -13.22 -17.91
N ASP A 419 23.54 -14.41 -17.88
CA ASP A 419 24.15 -15.65 -18.39
C ASP A 419 24.24 -15.64 -19.92
N CYS A 420 23.24 -15.06 -20.59
CA CYS A 420 23.21 -14.78 -22.03
C CYS A 420 22.38 -13.51 -22.33
N PHE A 421 22.57 -12.90 -23.50
CA PHE A 421 21.86 -11.69 -23.94
C PHE A 421 20.63 -11.95 -24.83
N ASP A 422 20.30 -13.22 -25.10
CA ASP A 422 19.16 -13.67 -25.89
C ASP A 422 17.81 -13.06 -25.44
N GLY A 423 17.65 -12.83 -24.13
CA GLY A 423 16.47 -12.17 -23.55
C GLY A 423 16.31 -10.73 -24.02
N VAL A 424 17.41 -9.97 -24.01
CA VAL A 424 17.50 -8.59 -24.50
C VAL A 424 17.36 -8.53 -26.02
N TYR A 425 18.01 -9.43 -26.77
CA TYR A 425 17.87 -9.49 -28.23
C TYR A 425 16.41 -9.72 -28.67
N ARG A 426 15.70 -10.64 -28.03
CA ARG A 426 14.27 -10.89 -28.31
C ARG A 426 13.39 -9.68 -27.98
N ALA A 427 13.71 -8.92 -26.93
CA ALA A 427 13.01 -7.67 -26.63
C ALA A 427 13.33 -6.57 -27.67
N LEU A 428 14.58 -6.51 -28.16
CA LEU A 428 15.01 -5.56 -29.18
C LEU A 428 14.32 -5.81 -30.53
N ASP A 429 14.23 -7.07 -30.99
CA ASP A 429 13.54 -7.37 -32.27
C ASP A 429 12.06 -6.95 -32.22
N ILE A 430 11.36 -7.26 -31.12
CA ILE A 430 9.97 -6.83 -30.90
C ILE A 430 9.86 -5.29 -30.88
N TYR A 431 10.84 -4.59 -30.31
CA TYR A 431 10.87 -3.11 -30.32
C TYR A 431 11.11 -2.54 -31.73
N LEU A 432 12.01 -3.15 -32.50
CA LEU A 432 12.28 -2.80 -33.91
C LEU A 432 11.10 -3.15 -34.84
N GLU A 433 10.30 -4.14 -34.49
CA GLU A 433 9.07 -4.52 -35.19
C GLU A 433 7.93 -3.54 -34.90
N SER A 434 7.75 -3.12 -33.64
CA SER A 434 6.71 -2.16 -33.23
C SER A 434 7.05 -0.69 -33.56
N HIS A 435 8.32 -0.35 -33.81
CA HIS A 435 8.78 1.01 -34.12
C HIS A 435 9.43 1.12 -35.53
N PRO A 436 8.66 0.93 -36.63
CA PRO A 436 9.21 0.94 -37.99
C PRO A 436 9.82 2.29 -38.41
N MET A 437 9.44 3.38 -37.75
CA MET A 437 9.89 4.76 -38.08
C MET A 437 11.28 5.11 -37.53
N LEU A 438 11.94 4.21 -36.78
CA LEU A 438 13.29 4.45 -36.26
C LEU A 438 14.31 4.64 -37.39
N SER A 439 15.15 5.67 -37.26
CA SER A 439 16.27 5.95 -38.16
C SER A 439 17.36 4.86 -38.10
N SER A 440 18.25 4.82 -39.10
CA SER A 440 19.36 3.86 -39.10
C SER A 440 20.35 4.10 -37.93
N GLU A 441 20.47 5.33 -37.45
CA GLU A 441 21.33 5.69 -36.32
C GLU A 441 20.74 5.24 -34.99
N GLU A 442 19.42 5.38 -34.80
CA GLU A 442 18.72 4.84 -33.64
C GLU A 442 18.78 3.32 -33.61
N ARG A 443 18.58 2.63 -34.74
CA ARG A 443 18.73 1.16 -34.85
C ARG A 443 20.15 0.70 -34.50
N ALA A 444 21.17 1.41 -34.99
CA ALA A 444 22.57 1.14 -34.65
C ALA A 444 22.88 1.43 -33.18
N THR A 445 22.19 2.41 -32.58
CA THR A 445 22.32 2.74 -31.16
C THR A 445 21.65 1.69 -30.28
N LEU A 446 20.46 1.23 -30.63
CA LEU A 446 19.76 0.15 -29.94
C LEU A 446 20.54 -1.17 -29.94
N CYS A 447 21.24 -1.50 -31.04
CA CYS A 447 22.07 -2.70 -31.11
C CYS A 447 23.30 -2.66 -30.17
N ARG A 448 23.72 -1.49 -29.67
CA ARG A 448 24.88 -1.38 -28.76
C ARG A 448 24.62 -1.93 -27.35
N CYS A 449 23.36 -2.11 -26.93
CA CYS A 449 23.04 -2.70 -25.63
C CYS A 449 23.15 -4.25 -25.58
N LEU A 450 23.67 -4.89 -26.63
CA LEU A 450 23.90 -6.34 -26.69
C LEU A 450 25.39 -6.68 -26.52
N ASN A 451 25.73 -7.46 -25.48
CA ASN A 451 27.02 -8.16 -25.47
C ASN A 451 26.96 -9.35 -26.44
N TYR A 452 27.61 -9.21 -27.60
CA TYR A 452 27.64 -10.22 -28.66
C TYR A 452 28.35 -11.53 -28.28
N GLU A 453 29.34 -11.49 -27.37
CA GLU A 453 30.05 -12.69 -26.88
C GLU A 453 29.13 -13.58 -26.02
N LYS A 454 28.15 -12.95 -25.37
CA LYS A 454 27.12 -13.58 -24.52
C LYS A 454 25.83 -13.93 -25.25
N LEU A 455 25.74 -13.78 -26.57
CA LEU A 455 24.64 -14.36 -27.34
C LEU A 455 24.85 -15.86 -27.56
N THR A 456 23.76 -16.62 -27.64
CA THR A 456 23.82 -18.00 -28.15
C THR A 456 24.04 -18.03 -29.66
N LEU A 457 24.53 -19.17 -30.16
CA LEU A 457 24.74 -19.40 -31.58
C LEU A 457 23.42 -19.42 -32.39
N GLU A 458 22.28 -19.64 -31.75
CA GLU A 458 20.95 -19.47 -32.35
C GLU A 458 20.59 -17.99 -32.46
N ALA A 459 20.65 -17.25 -31.34
CA ALA A 459 20.37 -15.82 -31.33
C ALA A 459 21.26 -15.02 -32.28
N CYS A 460 22.56 -15.35 -32.41
CA CYS A 460 23.44 -14.73 -33.41
C CYS A 460 23.06 -15.06 -34.85
N LYS A 461 22.58 -16.28 -35.15
CA LYS A 461 22.11 -16.63 -36.50
C LYS A 461 20.85 -15.87 -36.87
N ASP A 462 19.95 -15.66 -35.92
CA ASP A 462 18.69 -14.97 -36.18
C ASP A 462 18.90 -13.45 -36.26
N LEU A 463 19.76 -12.89 -35.40
CA LEU A 463 20.22 -11.50 -35.48
C LEU A 463 20.87 -11.21 -36.85
N ALA A 464 21.75 -12.11 -37.34
CA ALA A 464 22.42 -11.95 -38.63
C ALA A 464 21.50 -12.13 -39.85
N LYS A 465 20.31 -12.72 -39.70
CA LYS A 465 19.29 -12.82 -40.76
C LYS A 465 18.27 -11.67 -40.73
N ASN A 466 18.17 -10.94 -39.62
CA ASN A 466 17.08 -10.00 -39.38
C ASN A 466 17.30 -8.69 -40.16
N PRO A 467 16.45 -8.35 -41.15
CA PRO A 467 16.65 -7.17 -42.00
C PRO A 467 16.43 -5.83 -41.28
N ARG A 468 15.96 -5.85 -40.03
CA ARG A 468 15.82 -4.64 -39.18
C ARG A 468 17.13 -4.25 -38.51
N ILE A 469 18.06 -5.19 -38.36
CA ILE A 469 19.36 -5.01 -37.70
C ILE A 469 20.37 -4.39 -38.69
N PRO A 470 21.08 -3.31 -38.34
CA PRO A 470 22.11 -2.75 -39.21
C PRO A 470 23.26 -3.74 -39.51
N PRO A 471 23.81 -3.77 -40.74
CA PRO A 471 24.76 -4.79 -41.15
C PRO A 471 26.07 -4.80 -40.33
N GLY A 472 26.48 -3.66 -39.76
CA GLY A 472 27.62 -3.58 -38.85
C GLY A 472 27.41 -4.37 -37.55
N ALA A 473 26.21 -4.35 -36.98
CA ALA A 473 25.86 -5.11 -35.78
C ALA A 473 25.80 -6.62 -36.08
N ALA A 474 25.21 -7.00 -37.21
CA ALA A 474 25.21 -8.38 -37.70
C ALA A 474 26.64 -8.91 -37.92
N MET A 475 27.54 -8.11 -38.50
CA MET A 475 28.94 -8.48 -38.69
C MET A 475 29.68 -8.65 -37.35
N GLN A 476 29.49 -7.74 -36.39
CA GLN A 476 30.07 -7.85 -35.05
C GLN A 476 29.61 -9.13 -34.33
N ALA A 477 28.31 -9.46 -34.40
CA ALA A 477 27.75 -10.68 -33.83
C ALA A 477 28.35 -11.97 -34.42
N LEU A 478 28.65 -11.99 -35.72
CA LEU A 478 29.29 -13.14 -36.39
C LEU A 478 30.78 -13.26 -36.03
N VAL A 479 31.50 -12.14 -35.92
CA VAL A 479 32.92 -12.13 -35.52
C VAL A 479 33.09 -12.65 -34.08
N ALA A 480 32.23 -12.22 -33.16
CA ALA A 480 32.24 -12.66 -31.76
C ALA A 480 31.96 -14.17 -31.59
N GLN A 481 31.15 -14.77 -32.46
CA GLN A 481 30.96 -16.23 -32.46
C GLN A 481 32.15 -16.97 -33.08
N LYS A 482 32.81 -16.41 -34.10
CA LYS A 482 33.97 -17.04 -34.74
C LYS A 482 35.15 -17.15 -33.76
N SER A 483 35.51 -16.08 -33.06
CA SER A 483 36.60 -16.11 -32.06
C SER A 483 36.32 -17.13 -30.94
N ARG A 484 35.06 -17.20 -30.47
CA ARG A 484 34.60 -18.14 -29.44
C ARG A 484 34.60 -19.61 -29.88
N LEU A 485 34.61 -19.88 -31.18
CA LEU A 485 34.82 -21.23 -31.74
C LEU A 485 36.31 -21.55 -31.87
N GLN A 486 37.14 -20.60 -32.33
CA GLN A 486 38.59 -20.79 -32.47
C GLN A 486 39.27 -21.04 -31.12
N ILE A 487 38.92 -20.25 -30.08
CA ILE A 487 39.44 -20.48 -28.71
C ILE A 487 39.15 -21.91 -28.22
N LYS A 488 38.03 -22.53 -28.65
CA LYS A 488 37.67 -23.89 -28.26
C LYS A 488 38.44 -24.98 -29.02
N THR A 489 38.76 -24.77 -30.30
CA THR A 489 39.63 -25.71 -31.04
C THR A 489 41.04 -25.70 -30.46
N ASP A 490 41.58 -24.50 -30.22
CA ASP A 490 42.96 -24.32 -29.76
C ASP A 490 43.17 -24.95 -28.35
N THR A 491 42.14 -24.91 -27.49
CA THR A 491 42.16 -25.61 -26.18
C THR A 491 42.01 -27.14 -26.26
N ALA A 492 41.51 -27.69 -27.36
CA ALA A 492 41.41 -29.14 -27.55
C ALA A 492 42.72 -29.74 -28.08
N ASP A 493 43.29 -29.10 -29.12
CA ASP A 493 44.44 -29.62 -29.86
C ASP A 493 45.75 -29.62 -29.04
N THR A 494 45.83 -28.79 -27.99
CA THR A 494 46.98 -28.73 -27.06
C THR A 494 47.11 -29.99 -26.16
N SER A 495 46.20 -30.96 -26.26
CA SER A 495 46.19 -32.18 -25.42
C SER A 495 46.79 -33.44 -26.07
N SER A 496 47.19 -33.42 -27.34
CA SER A 496 47.62 -34.65 -28.04
C SER A 496 48.68 -34.48 -29.15
N GLU A 497 49.89 -33.96 -28.83
CA GLU A 497 51.12 -34.41 -29.51
C GLU A 497 52.43 -33.97 -28.81
N SER A 498 53.11 -34.90 -28.12
CA SER A 498 54.58 -34.89 -27.99
C SER A 498 55.10 -36.25 -27.50
N ALA A 499 55.30 -37.19 -28.43
CA ALA A 499 55.87 -38.50 -28.14
C ALA A 499 57.05 -38.78 -29.07
N ARG A 500 58.26 -38.33 -28.69
CA ARG A 500 59.55 -38.75 -29.28
C ARG A 500 60.69 -38.60 -28.28
N THR A 501 61.12 -39.73 -27.71
CA THR A 501 62.37 -39.84 -26.96
C THR A 501 63.58 -39.80 -27.91
N PRO A 502 64.81 -39.54 -27.38
CA PRO A 502 65.66 -40.71 -27.15
C PRO A 502 66.53 -40.67 -25.87
N ARG A 503 66.28 -41.64 -24.99
CA ARG A 503 67.27 -42.62 -24.49
C ARG A 503 68.61 -42.14 -23.88
N GLY A 504 68.70 -42.25 -22.55
CA GLY A 504 69.86 -42.88 -21.87
C GLY A 504 70.47 -42.11 -20.68
N GLY A 505 70.72 -42.81 -19.56
CA GLY A 505 71.67 -42.36 -18.51
C GLY A 505 71.27 -42.56 -17.04
N ALA A 506 71.55 -43.76 -16.50
CA ALA A 506 71.93 -44.08 -15.10
C ALA A 506 71.05 -43.66 -13.87
N ALA A 507 71.30 -44.37 -12.76
CA ALA A 507 70.76 -44.17 -11.40
C ALA A 507 71.58 -43.08 -10.63
N SER A 508 71.32 -42.70 -9.36
CA SER A 508 70.65 -43.40 -8.24
C SER A 508 70.14 -42.46 -7.11
N ALA A 509 69.51 -43.06 -6.08
CA ALA A 509 69.15 -42.63 -4.71
C ALA A 509 69.92 -41.43 -4.08
N THR A 510 69.40 -40.68 -3.10
CA THR A 510 68.62 -41.06 -1.87
C THR A 510 67.38 -40.15 -1.66
N GLU A 511 66.25 -40.56 -1.04
CA GLU A 511 66.02 -41.04 0.36
C GLU A 511 66.41 -39.98 1.41
N ASP A 512 65.56 -39.57 2.37
CA ASP A 512 64.09 -39.71 2.52
C ASP A 512 63.52 -38.50 3.35
N GLU A 513 62.44 -38.45 4.15
CA GLU A 513 61.54 -39.46 4.77
C GLU A 513 60.08 -38.96 4.93
N ALA A 514 59.20 -39.93 5.25
CA ALA A 514 57.79 -39.96 5.66
C ALA A 514 57.09 -38.73 6.32
N ASP A 515 55.78 -38.56 6.05
CA ASP A 515 54.74 -38.99 7.02
C ASP A 515 53.34 -39.34 6.43
N THR A 516 52.95 -40.58 6.69
CA THR A 516 51.61 -41.23 6.77
C THR A 516 50.30 -40.48 6.43
N ALA A 517 49.64 -40.87 5.32
CA ALA A 517 48.16 -40.92 5.23
C ALA A 517 47.68 -41.88 4.11
N SER A 518 46.71 -42.77 4.42
CA SER A 518 46.31 -43.88 3.52
C SER A 518 45.15 -43.57 2.57
N SER A 519 45.16 -44.28 1.44
CA SER A 519 44.15 -44.43 0.37
C SER A 519 42.68 -44.07 0.65
N THR A 520 42.00 -43.49 -0.34
CA THR A 520 41.07 -44.19 -1.27
C THR A 520 40.39 -43.21 -2.22
N ALA A 521 40.25 -43.55 -3.50
CA ALA A 521 39.51 -42.74 -4.49
C ALA A 521 38.13 -43.35 -4.82
N PRO A 522 37.03 -42.63 -4.55
CA PRO A 522 35.76 -42.87 -5.23
C PRO A 522 35.05 -41.56 -5.64
N SER A 523 34.83 -41.36 -6.95
CA SER A 523 33.97 -40.26 -7.44
C SER A 523 33.22 -40.56 -8.75
N LEU A 524 33.78 -41.35 -9.67
CA LEU A 524 33.21 -41.53 -11.01
C LEU A 524 32.11 -42.61 -11.14
N ASP A 525 32.06 -43.61 -10.26
CA ASP A 525 31.01 -44.64 -10.33
C ASP A 525 29.70 -44.22 -9.60
N VAL A 526 29.78 -43.32 -8.62
CA VAL A 526 28.59 -42.82 -7.89
C VAL A 526 27.68 -41.99 -8.81
N GLU A 527 28.23 -41.04 -9.55
CA GLU A 527 27.48 -40.22 -10.51
C GLU A 527 26.86 -41.06 -11.64
N LYS A 528 27.59 -42.09 -12.08
CA LYS A 528 27.18 -43.05 -13.11
C LYS A 528 26.00 -43.92 -12.66
N ASP A 529 25.97 -44.35 -11.41
CA ASP A 529 24.85 -45.12 -10.85
C ASP A 529 23.65 -44.22 -10.49
N GLU A 530 23.86 -42.96 -10.09
CA GLU A 530 22.78 -41.98 -9.99
C GLU A 530 22.15 -41.68 -11.36
N LEU A 531 22.97 -41.55 -12.42
CA LEU A 531 22.49 -41.40 -13.80
C LEU A 531 21.66 -42.60 -14.27
N LYS A 532 22.09 -43.85 -13.97
CA LYS A 532 21.28 -45.05 -14.22
C LYS A 532 19.95 -44.99 -13.46
N LEU A 533 19.98 -44.66 -12.17
CA LEU A 533 18.79 -44.59 -11.33
C LEU A 533 17.79 -43.55 -11.85
N ASN A 534 18.27 -42.39 -12.29
CA ASN A 534 17.44 -41.33 -12.85
C ASN A 534 16.89 -41.69 -14.25
N LEU A 535 17.66 -42.39 -15.09
CA LEU A 535 17.17 -42.97 -16.35
C LEU A 535 16.07 -44.01 -16.11
N GLN A 536 16.24 -44.89 -15.12
CA GLN A 536 15.26 -45.93 -14.77
C GLN A 536 13.98 -45.35 -14.14
N LYS A 537 14.10 -44.31 -13.30
CA LYS A 537 12.94 -43.50 -12.85
C LYS A 537 12.19 -42.90 -14.03
N MET A 538 12.90 -42.36 -15.03
CA MET A 538 12.27 -41.79 -16.22
C MET A 538 11.54 -42.86 -17.07
N GLN A 539 12.16 -44.02 -17.28
CA GLN A 539 11.53 -45.16 -17.98
C GLN A 539 10.27 -45.66 -17.27
N ASN A 540 10.28 -45.77 -15.94
CA ASN A 540 9.09 -46.15 -15.18
C ASN A 540 7.95 -45.13 -15.35
N ARG A 541 8.27 -43.84 -15.30
CA ARG A 541 7.31 -42.74 -15.47
C ARG A 541 6.73 -42.65 -16.89
N VAL A 542 7.50 -43.04 -17.91
CA VAL A 542 6.99 -43.24 -19.28
C VAL A 542 6.00 -44.40 -19.32
N ARG A 543 6.32 -45.55 -18.72
CA ARG A 543 5.43 -46.72 -18.66
C ARG A 543 4.10 -46.43 -17.94
N GLU A 544 4.12 -45.59 -16.90
CA GLU A 544 2.91 -45.10 -16.23
C GLU A 544 2.06 -44.22 -17.16
N LEU A 545 2.68 -43.29 -17.90
CA LEU A 545 1.99 -42.45 -18.88
C LEU A 545 1.40 -43.27 -20.04
N GLU A 546 2.13 -44.28 -20.53
CA GLU A 546 1.62 -45.23 -21.54
C GLU A 546 0.38 -45.98 -21.03
N LYS A 547 0.38 -46.45 -19.78
CA LYS A 547 -0.78 -47.09 -19.16
C LYS A 547 -1.97 -46.14 -19.09
N VAL A 548 -1.78 -44.89 -18.62
CA VAL A 548 -2.84 -43.87 -18.57
C VAL A 548 -3.38 -43.54 -19.97
N CYS A 549 -2.52 -43.46 -20.98
CA CYS A 549 -2.94 -43.26 -22.38
C CYS A 549 -3.76 -44.43 -22.92
N LEU A 550 -3.40 -45.69 -22.61
CA LEU A 550 -4.19 -46.87 -22.97
C LEU A 550 -5.55 -46.91 -22.25
N GLU A 551 -5.58 -46.53 -20.97
CA GLU A 551 -6.79 -46.49 -20.16
C GLU A 551 -7.75 -45.37 -20.61
N MET A 552 -7.22 -44.19 -20.94
CA MET A 552 -8.00 -43.09 -21.55
C MET A 552 -8.50 -43.46 -22.96
N LYS A 553 -7.70 -44.18 -23.76
CA LYS A 553 -8.12 -44.72 -25.07
C LYS A 553 -9.23 -45.79 -24.93
N SER A 554 -9.22 -46.56 -23.85
CA SER A 554 -10.31 -47.49 -23.50
C SER A 554 -11.59 -46.73 -23.15
N GLN A 555 -11.50 -45.71 -22.28
CA GLN A 555 -12.65 -44.86 -21.93
C GLN A 555 -13.24 -44.14 -23.15
N MET A 556 -12.40 -43.61 -24.05
CA MET A 556 -12.85 -43.05 -25.33
C MET A 556 -13.57 -44.09 -26.21
N SER A 557 -13.07 -45.33 -26.29
CA SER A 557 -13.71 -46.44 -27.02
C SER A 557 -15.09 -46.80 -26.45
N ILE A 558 -15.26 -46.71 -25.12
CA ILE A 558 -16.55 -46.88 -24.44
C ILE A 558 -17.49 -45.72 -24.76
N MET A 559 -17.03 -44.47 -24.66
CA MET A 559 -17.83 -43.27 -24.98
C MET A 559 -18.31 -43.26 -26.44
N VAL A 560 -17.47 -43.68 -27.39
CA VAL A 560 -17.81 -43.76 -28.83
C VAL A 560 -18.82 -44.87 -29.14
N LYS A 561 -18.97 -45.87 -28.26
CA LYS A 561 -19.92 -46.99 -28.44
C LYS A 561 -21.22 -46.85 -27.64
N GLY A 562 -21.35 -45.83 -26.78
CA GLY A 562 -22.58 -45.52 -26.05
C GLY A 562 -23.55 -44.67 -26.88
N LYS A 563 -24.79 -45.17 -27.09
CA LYS A 563 -25.90 -44.34 -27.61
C LYS A 563 -26.36 -43.33 -26.55
N PRO A 564 -26.87 -42.14 -26.94
CA PRO A 564 -27.02 -41.01 -26.03
C PRO A 564 -28.14 -41.22 -25.00
N ILE A 565 -27.84 -40.87 -23.74
CA ILE A 565 -28.84 -40.77 -22.67
C ILE A 565 -29.46 -39.37 -22.69
N VAL A 566 -30.79 -39.32 -22.61
CA VAL A 566 -31.60 -38.10 -22.73
C VAL A 566 -31.35 -37.15 -21.54
N SER A 567 -31.14 -35.88 -21.85
CA SER A 567 -31.11 -34.80 -20.86
C SER A 567 -32.47 -34.63 -20.19
N ARG A 568 -32.52 -34.63 -18.85
CA ARG A 568 -33.75 -34.36 -18.10
C ARG A 568 -33.57 -33.14 -17.19
N SER A 569 -34.27 -32.07 -17.53
CA SER A 569 -34.35 -30.85 -16.71
C SER A 569 -35.04 -31.12 -15.37
N ALA A 570 -34.74 -30.31 -14.36
CA ALA A 570 -35.39 -30.37 -13.06
C ALA A 570 -36.83 -29.86 -13.13
N TYR A 571 -37.75 -30.46 -12.35
CA TYR A 571 -38.98 -29.78 -11.92
C TYR A 571 -39.52 -30.31 -10.58
N GLN A 572 -39.73 -29.35 -9.67
CA GLN A 572 -40.68 -29.30 -8.54
C GLN A 572 -40.89 -30.51 -7.60
N SER A 573 -40.58 -30.27 -6.32
CA SER A 573 -41.24 -30.92 -5.18
C SER A 573 -42.58 -30.27 -4.87
N ARG A 574 -43.63 -31.08 -4.68
CA ARG A 574 -44.68 -31.01 -3.62
C ARG A 574 -45.97 -31.73 -4.06
N ARG A 575 -46.35 -32.76 -3.32
CA ARG A 575 -47.74 -32.99 -2.84
C ARG A 575 -47.79 -34.20 -1.90
N GLY A 576 -48.22 -33.96 -0.67
CA GLY A 576 -48.60 -34.99 0.29
C GLY A 576 -49.44 -34.37 1.39
N VAL A 577 -50.74 -34.69 1.40
CA VAL A 577 -51.62 -34.74 2.57
C VAL A 577 -52.71 -35.75 2.22
N THR A 578 -52.81 -36.84 2.97
CA THR A 578 -54.01 -37.69 3.04
C THR A 578 -54.86 -37.24 4.24
N ARG A 579 -56.18 -37.30 4.09
CA ARG A 579 -57.11 -37.27 5.23
C ARG A 579 -57.03 -38.59 5.98
N PHE A 580 -57.22 -38.60 7.30
CA PHE A 580 -58.53 -38.85 7.91
C PHE A 580 -58.48 -38.68 9.45
N CYS A 581 -59.66 -38.47 10.04
CA CYS A 581 -59.92 -38.16 11.45
C CYS A 581 -59.33 -36.81 11.89
#